data_AF-A0A3D3FEI5-F1
#
_entry.id   AF-A0A3D3FEI5-F1
#
_cell.length_a   1.000
_cell.length_b   1.000
_cell.length_c   1.000
_cell.angle_alpha   90.00
_cell.angle_beta   90.00
_cell.angle_gamma   90.00
#
_symmetry.space_group_name_H-M   'P 1'
#
loop_
_entity.id
_entity.type
_entity.pdbx_description
1 polymer ?
#
loop_
_entity_poly.entity_id
_entity_poly.type
_entity_poly.pdbx_seq_one_letter_code
_entity_poly.pdbx_strand_id
1 'polypeptide(L)'
;MEKCRGTILKSLSGFYSVETESRRFECRACGRFRKTGEKPVVGDHVVFRIEGDTGYIEELLPRKNVLVRPPVANIDQLLIVVSVCSPVPSTLVIDKLIAAAEHQKIEPAVAVSKIDLEDGSRIYETYRNAGFACFAVSSETGKGVESLRPFLKDKVTVFTGNTGAGKSSLLNALYPELQLVTGTVSQKLGRGRHTTRQVEL
;
A
#
# COMPACT_ATOMS: atom_id res chain seq x y z
N MET A 1 -27.64 -11.89 17.71
CA MET A 1 -27.18 -11.43 16.38
C MET A 1 -25.73 -11.87 16.22
N GLU A 2 -25.39 -12.43 15.08
CA GLU A 2 -24.06 -12.98 14.82
C GLU A 2 -23.03 -11.86 14.60
N LYS A 3 -21.91 -11.93 15.33
CA LYS A 3 -20.79 -11.00 15.20
C LYS A 3 -19.74 -11.63 14.30
N CYS A 4 -19.37 -10.92 13.24
CA CYS A 4 -18.36 -11.33 12.29
C CYS A 4 -17.06 -10.54 12.51
N ARG A 5 -15.94 -11.13 12.09
CA ARG A 5 -14.62 -10.49 12.06
C ARG A 5 -14.12 -10.44 10.64
N GLY A 6 -13.43 -9.35 10.29
CA GLY A 6 -12.85 -9.20 8.97
C GLY A 6 -11.88 -8.03 8.87
N THR A 7 -11.38 -7.79 7.67
CA THR A 7 -10.44 -6.72 7.35
C THR A 7 -11.07 -5.74 6.37
N ILE A 8 -10.93 -4.45 6.61
CA ILE A 8 -11.39 -3.42 5.67
C ILE A 8 -10.45 -3.41 4.46
N LEU A 9 -10.93 -3.83 3.29
CA LEU A 9 -10.17 -3.77 2.04
C LEU A 9 -10.30 -2.43 1.33
N LYS A 10 -11.48 -1.79 1.41
CA LYS A 10 -11.76 -0.56 0.66
C LYS A 10 -12.58 0.41 1.49
N SER A 11 -12.31 1.70 1.34
CA SER A 11 -13.11 2.77 1.95
C SER A 11 -13.52 3.79 0.89
N LEU A 12 -14.84 3.99 0.74
CA LEU A 12 -15.40 4.94 -0.22
C LEU A 12 -16.64 5.61 0.38
N SER A 13 -16.60 6.94 0.56
CA SER A 13 -17.75 7.75 0.97
C SER A 13 -18.48 7.25 2.23
N GLY A 14 -17.76 6.65 3.19
CA GLY A 14 -18.32 6.12 4.43
C GLY A 14 -18.85 4.68 4.35
N PHE A 15 -18.74 4.05 3.19
CA PHE A 15 -18.89 2.62 2.99
C PHE A 15 -17.52 1.94 3.06
N TYR A 16 -17.51 0.74 3.63
CA TYR A 16 -16.31 -0.07 3.85
C TYR A 16 -16.56 -1.46 3.29
N SER A 17 -15.71 -1.93 2.37
CA SER A 17 -15.72 -3.34 1.98
C SER A 17 -14.92 -4.12 3.01
N VAL A 18 -15.56 -5.06 3.70
CA VAL A 18 -14.94 -5.90 4.73
C VAL A 18 -14.86 -7.32 4.23
N GLU A 19 -13.64 -7.87 4.18
CA GLU A 19 -13.40 -9.26 3.82
C GLU A 19 -13.32 -10.13 5.07
N THR A 20 -14.05 -11.24 5.03
CA THR A 20 -14.00 -12.32 6.01
C THR A 20 -13.41 -13.56 5.35
N GLU A 21 -13.22 -14.64 6.10
CA GLU A 21 -12.74 -15.93 5.56
C GLU A 21 -13.65 -16.51 4.46
N SER A 22 -14.95 -16.17 4.47
CA SER A 22 -15.94 -16.78 3.56
C SER A 22 -16.42 -15.85 2.46
N ARG A 23 -16.61 -14.56 2.76
CA ARG A 23 -17.16 -13.60 1.80
C ARG A 23 -16.82 -12.15 2.14
N ARG A 24 -17.12 -11.26 1.20
CA ARG A 24 -17.03 -9.81 1.36
C ARG A 24 -18.39 -9.22 1.72
N PHE A 25 -18.38 -8.18 2.55
CA PHE A 25 -19.56 -7.44 2.99
C PHE A 25 -19.38 -5.96 2.74
N GLU A 26 -20.42 -5.29 2.27
CA GLU A 26 -20.47 -3.84 2.33
C GLU A 26 -20.96 -3.40 3.70
N CYS A 27 -20.14 -2.59 4.38
CA CYS A 27 -20.34 -2.20 5.75
C CYS A 27 -20.38 -0.68 5.93
N ARG A 28 -21.08 -0.23 6.98
CA ARG A 28 -21.08 1.16 7.44
C ARG A 28 -20.53 1.24 8.86
N ALA A 29 -19.84 2.34 9.16
CA ALA A 29 -19.37 2.60 10.52
C ALA A 29 -20.54 3.00 11.43
N CYS A 30 -20.69 2.33 12.59
CA CYS A 30 -21.66 2.74 13.60
C CYS A 30 -21.41 4.18 14.08
N GLY A 31 -22.49 4.92 14.38
CA GLY A 31 -22.40 6.31 14.85
C GLY A 31 -21.55 6.52 16.12
N ARG A 32 -21.29 5.45 16.89
CA ARG A 32 -20.44 5.49 18.09
C ARG A 32 -19.01 5.97 17.80
N PHE A 33 -18.48 5.70 16.61
CA PHE A 33 -17.17 6.19 16.17
C PHE A 33 -17.09 7.72 16.10
N ARG A 34 -18.22 8.42 15.91
CA ARG A 34 -18.26 9.89 15.97
C ARG A 34 -18.00 10.42 17.38
N LYS A 35 -18.31 9.63 18.42
CA LYS A 35 -18.09 10.00 19.82
C LYS A 35 -16.66 9.72 20.27
N THR A 36 -16.06 8.62 19.79
CA THR A 36 -14.66 8.26 20.11
C THR A 36 -13.65 9.01 19.26
N GLY A 37 -14.06 9.57 18.12
CA GLY A 37 -13.16 10.23 17.15
C GLY A 37 -12.37 9.22 16.30
N GLU A 38 -12.54 7.93 16.54
CA GLU A 38 -11.90 6.88 15.77
C GLU A 38 -12.54 6.78 14.40
N LYS A 39 -11.70 6.76 13.36
CA LYS A 39 -12.14 6.58 11.98
C LYS A 39 -11.65 5.22 11.49
N PRO A 40 -12.55 4.33 11.03
CA PRO A 40 -12.14 3.12 10.33
C PRO A 40 -11.37 3.48 9.06
N VAL A 41 -10.28 2.76 8.79
CA VAL A 41 -9.42 2.94 7.63
C VAL A 41 -9.14 1.59 6.97
N VAL A 42 -8.65 1.62 5.73
CA VAL A 42 -8.25 0.40 5.03
C VAL A 42 -7.15 -0.33 5.80
N GLY A 43 -7.22 -1.65 5.88
CA GLY A 43 -6.35 -2.50 6.68
C GLY A 43 -6.79 -2.69 8.12
N ASP A 44 -7.79 -1.96 8.63
CA ASP A 44 -8.32 -2.22 9.97
C ASP A 44 -8.95 -3.62 10.06
N HIS A 45 -8.62 -4.33 11.13
CA HIS A 45 -9.35 -5.51 11.55
C HIS A 45 -10.55 -5.05 12.39
N VAL A 46 -11.74 -5.57 12.07
CA VAL A 46 -12.99 -5.07 12.63
C VAL A 46 -13.92 -6.17 13.10
N VAL A 47 -14.74 -5.83 14.10
CA VAL A 47 -15.92 -6.62 14.47
C VAL A 47 -17.15 -5.88 13.94
N PHE A 48 -17.99 -6.60 13.21
CA PHE A 48 -19.21 -6.06 12.63
C PHE A 48 -20.37 -7.02 12.78
N ARG A 49 -21.59 -6.49 12.78
CA ARG A 49 -22.82 -7.29 12.72
C ARG A 49 -23.44 -7.18 11.34
N ILE A 50 -24.19 -8.21 10.93
CA ILE A 50 -24.93 -8.21 9.68
C ILE A 50 -26.40 -7.92 9.99
N GLU A 51 -27.01 -7.03 9.22
CA GLU A 51 -28.42 -6.68 9.33
C GLU A 51 -29.00 -6.53 7.90
N GLY A 52 -29.75 -7.55 7.48
CA GLY A 52 -30.13 -7.71 6.07
C GLY A 52 -28.90 -7.89 5.18
N ASP A 53 -28.77 -7.06 4.16
CA ASP A 53 -27.65 -7.09 3.21
C ASP A 53 -26.47 -6.18 3.60
N THR A 54 -26.59 -5.41 4.69
CA THR A 54 -25.57 -4.43 5.11
C THR A 54 -24.90 -4.86 6.41
N GLY A 55 -23.57 -4.70 6.46
CA GLY A 55 -22.80 -4.84 7.68
C GLY A 55 -22.69 -3.52 8.46
N TYR A 56 -22.62 -3.60 9.78
CA TYR A 56 -22.38 -2.45 10.65
C TYR A 56 -21.14 -2.70 11.48
N ILE A 57 -20.07 -1.95 11.19
CA ILE A 57 -18.83 -1.99 11.95
C ILE A 57 -19.14 -1.45 13.33
N GLU A 58 -18.97 -2.33 14.31
CA GLU A 58 -19.10 -1.97 15.71
C GLU A 58 -17.71 -1.60 16.21
N GLU A 59 -16.73 -2.48 16.09
CA GLU A 59 -15.44 -2.35 16.79
C GLU A 59 -14.26 -2.31 15.83
N LEU A 60 -13.27 -1.48 16.15
CA LEU A 60 -11.93 -1.54 15.56
C LEU A 60 -11.04 -2.32 16.52
N LEU A 61 -10.40 -3.37 16.03
CA LEU A 61 -9.40 -4.10 16.80
C LEU A 61 -8.10 -3.29 16.85
N PRO A 62 -7.21 -3.54 17.84
CA PRO A 62 -5.97 -2.81 17.99
C PRO A 62 -5.11 -2.82 16.71
N ARG A 63 -4.60 -1.64 16.34
CA ARG A 63 -3.70 -1.46 15.19
C ARG A 63 -2.26 -1.71 15.61
N LYS A 64 -1.47 -2.43 14.79
CA LYS A 64 0.00 -2.46 14.98
C LYS A 64 0.66 -1.16 14.55
N ASN A 65 0.10 -0.49 13.52
CA ASN A 65 0.55 0.81 13.00
C ASN A 65 -0.55 1.46 12.12
N VAL A 66 -0.36 2.73 11.76
CA VAL A 66 -1.25 3.46 10.85
C VAL A 66 -0.54 4.61 10.13
N LEU A 67 -0.73 4.71 8.82
CA LEU A 67 -0.32 5.88 8.04
C LEU A 67 -1.42 6.95 8.04
N VAL A 68 -1.01 8.22 8.01
CA VAL A 68 -1.95 9.35 7.92
C VAL A 68 -2.38 9.60 6.47
N ARG A 69 -1.49 9.40 5.50
CA ARG A 69 -1.73 9.74 4.10
C ARG A 69 -0.97 8.81 3.12
N PRO A 70 -1.68 7.95 2.35
CA PRO A 70 -3.10 7.61 2.51
C PRO A 70 -3.36 6.93 3.87
N PRO A 71 -4.60 7.01 4.40
CA PRO A 71 -4.96 6.36 5.65
C PRO A 71 -5.06 4.84 5.46
N VAL A 72 -4.04 4.11 5.94
CA VAL A 72 -3.96 2.64 5.91
C VAL A 72 -3.39 2.16 7.23
N ALA A 73 -3.99 1.13 7.83
CA ALA A 73 -3.56 0.50 9.07
C ALA A 73 -2.99 -0.90 8.83
N ASN A 74 -2.29 -1.41 9.83
CA ASN A 74 -1.78 -2.79 9.87
C ASN A 74 -0.87 -3.15 8.70
N ILE A 75 -0.01 -2.21 8.31
CA ILE A 75 0.95 -2.35 7.23
C ILE A 75 2.14 -3.19 7.71
N ASP A 76 2.56 -4.17 6.91
CA ASP A 76 3.78 -4.95 7.18
C ASP A 76 5.01 -4.26 6.61
N GLN A 77 4.89 -3.78 5.37
CA GLN A 77 6.06 -3.39 4.58
C GLN A 77 5.84 -2.07 3.82
N LEU A 78 6.93 -1.31 3.67
CA LEU A 78 7.00 -0.15 2.78
C LEU A 78 8.03 -0.43 1.67
N LEU A 79 7.54 -0.62 0.44
CA LEU A 79 8.41 -0.78 -0.72
C LEU A 79 8.63 0.59 -1.40
N ILE A 80 9.83 1.12 -1.26
CA ILE A 80 10.27 2.37 -1.86
C ILE A 80 10.79 2.09 -3.27
N VAL A 81 9.99 2.42 -4.28
CA VAL A 81 10.35 2.25 -5.69
C VAL A 81 11.08 3.49 -6.19
N VAL A 82 12.31 3.30 -6.63
CA VAL A 82 13.18 4.35 -7.19
C VAL A 82 13.62 3.98 -8.59
N SER A 83 13.57 4.92 -9.53
CA SER A 83 13.99 4.71 -10.91
C SER A 83 15.47 5.06 -11.06
N VAL A 84 16.23 4.26 -11.81
CA VAL A 84 17.63 4.60 -12.16
C VAL A 84 17.72 5.81 -13.07
N CYS A 85 16.72 6.01 -13.93
CA CYS A 85 16.59 7.19 -14.79
C CYS A 85 15.63 8.23 -14.18
N SER A 86 15.41 9.34 -14.90
CA SER A 86 14.57 10.45 -14.43
C SER A 86 13.18 10.01 -13.91
N PRO A 87 12.75 10.49 -12.72
CA PRO A 87 13.49 11.39 -11.84
C PRO A 87 14.59 10.67 -11.05
N VAL A 88 15.82 11.22 -11.10
CA VAL A 88 16.94 10.71 -10.30
C VAL A 88 16.55 10.76 -8.82
N PRO A 89 16.67 9.64 -8.10
CA PRO A 89 16.18 9.56 -6.73
C PRO A 89 17.11 10.34 -5.79
N SER A 90 16.50 11.17 -4.94
CA SER A 90 17.20 11.79 -3.82
C SER A 90 17.38 10.77 -2.71
N THR A 91 18.63 10.43 -2.37
CA THR A 91 18.93 9.52 -1.26
C THR A 91 18.33 10.03 0.05
N LEU A 92 18.41 11.34 0.30
CA LEU A 92 17.77 11.97 1.46
C LEU A 92 16.26 11.69 1.54
N VAL A 93 15.55 11.58 0.42
CA VAL A 93 14.12 11.24 0.41
C VAL A 93 13.92 9.76 0.75
N ILE A 94 14.76 8.86 0.23
CA ILE A 94 14.71 7.44 0.58
C ILE A 94 14.99 7.26 2.08
N ASP A 95 16.06 7.88 2.60
CA ASP A 95 16.43 7.82 4.02
C ASP A 95 15.31 8.30 4.95
N LYS A 96 14.65 9.41 4.59
CA LYS A 96 13.49 9.92 5.34
C LYS A 96 12.30 8.97 5.32
N LEU A 97 12.05 8.30 4.20
CA LEU A 97 10.97 7.33 4.08
C LEU A 97 11.27 6.07 4.91
N ILE A 98 12.51 5.59 4.88
CA ILE A 98 12.98 4.48 5.72
C ILE A 98 12.81 4.84 7.20
N ALA A 99 13.35 5.99 7.64
CA ALA A 99 13.23 6.42 9.03
C ALA A 99 11.77 6.58 9.49
N ALA A 100 10.89 7.07 8.61
CA ALA A 100 9.47 7.19 8.91
C ALA A 100 8.77 5.81 9.00
N ALA A 101 9.15 4.84 8.15
CA ALA A 101 8.62 3.49 8.19
C ALA A 101 9.02 2.78 9.50
N GLU A 102 10.31 2.83 9.85
CA GLU A 102 10.88 2.30 11.10
C GLU A 102 10.17 2.89 12.33
N HIS A 103 9.99 4.22 12.37
CA HIS A 103 9.27 4.89 13.45
C HIS A 103 7.83 4.37 13.62
N GLN A 104 7.21 3.96 12.52
CA GLN A 104 5.86 3.38 12.49
C GLN A 104 5.85 1.85 12.58
N LYS A 105 7.00 1.20 12.84
CA LYS A 105 7.13 -0.27 12.86
C LYS A 105 6.64 -0.92 11.56
N ILE A 106 7.05 -0.36 10.43
CA ILE A 106 6.80 -0.86 9.08
C ILE A 106 8.15 -1.22 8.47
N GLU A 107 8.32 -2.45 8.00
CA GLU A 107 9.57 -2.95 7.42
C GLU A 107 9.87 -2.26 6.07
N PRO A 108 10.95 -1.46 5.95
CA PRO A 108 11.26 -0.79 4.70
C PRO A 108 12.06 -1.69 3.75
N ALA A 109 11.80 -1.54 2.44
CA ALA A 109 12.59 -2.16 1.37
C ALA A 109 12.74 -1.21 0.18
N VAL A 110 13.78 -1.41 -0.63
CA VAL A 110 14.06 -0.58 -1.81
C VAL A 110 13.97 -1.41 -3.08
N ALA A 111 13.15 -0.95 -4.03
CA ALA A 111 13.12 -1.49 -5.40
C ALA A 111 13.72 -0.49 -6.38
N VAL A 112 14.91 -0.80 -6.88
CA VAL A 112 15.60 -0.06 -7.93
C VAL A 112 15.04 -0.51 -9.28
N SER A 113 14.23 0.33 -9.90
CA SER A 113 13.48 0.03 -11.12
C SER A 113 14.16 0.58 -12.38
N LYS A 114 13.74 0.03 -13.53
CA LYS A 114 14.22 0.40 -14.89
C LYS A 114 15.69 0.12 -15.13
N ILE A 115 16.21 -0.94 -14.53
CA ILE A 115 17.62 -1.37 -14.69
C ILE A 115 17.99 -1.80 -16.12
N ASP A 116 16.99 -1.87 -17.01
CA ASP A 116 17.17 -2.02 -18.46
C ASP A 116 17.69 -0.74 -19.13
N LEU A 117 17.50 0.44 -18.52
CA LEU A 117 17.89 1.72 -19.11
C LEU A 117 19.26 2.21 -18.64
N GLU A 118 19.55 2.10 -17.34
CA GLU A 118 20.80 2.59 -16.73
C GLU A 118 21.24 1.68 -15.58
N ASP A 119 22.51 1.80 -15.16
CA ASP A 119 23.03 1.06 -14.02
C ASP A 119 22.50 1.61 -12.68
N GLY A 120 21.80 0.77 -11.93
CA GLY A 120 21.27 1.07 -10.60
C GLY A 120 22.14 0.59 -9.43
N SER A 121 23.29 -0.03 -9.70
CA SER A 121 24.09 -0.75 -8.71
C SER A 121 24.51 0.11 -7.54
N ARG A 122 24.83 1.40 -7.76
CA ARG A 122 25.20 2.32 -6.68
C ARG A 122 24.12 2.42 -5.60
N ILE A 123 22.86 2.62 -6.00
CA ILE A 123 21.73 2.75 -5.07
C ILE A 123 21.45 1.40 -4.43
N TYR A 124 21.38 0.34 -5.24
CA TYR A 124 21.12 -1.02 -4.77
C TYR A 124 22.12 -1.43 -3.68
N GLU A 125 23.42 -1.30 -3.95
CA GLU A 125 24.48 -1.67 -2.99
C GLU A 125 24.50 -0.75 -1.77
N THR A 126 24.17 0.54 -1.90
CA THR A 126 24.11 1.46 -0.75
C THR A 126 23.10 0.95 0.29
N TYR A 127 21.86 0.66 -0.11
CA TYR A 127 20.82 0.24 0.84
C TYR A 127 20.93 -1.23 1.23
N ARG A 128 21.44 -2.09 0.33
CA ARG A 128 21.72 -3.49 0.66
C ARG A 128 22.79 -3.61 1.73
N ASN A 129 23.90 -2.87 1.60
CA ASN A 129 24.98 -2.87 2.60
C ASN A 129 24.55 -2.21 3.91
N ALA A 130 23.55 -1.33 3.88
CA ALA A 130 22.91 -0.79 5.08
C ALA A 130 21.95 -1.77 5.77
N GLY A 131 21.71 -2.96 5.19
CA GLY A 131 20.90 -4.02 5.79
C GLY A 131 19.45 -4.11 5.30
N PHE A 132 19.04 -3.29 4.33
CA PHE A 132 17.66 -3.31 3.81
C PHE A 132 17.48 -4.35 2.71
N ALA A 133 16.28 -4.93 2.65
CA ALA A 133 15.86 -5.72 1.51
C ALA A 133 15.88 -4.85 0.24
N CYS A 134 16.63 -5.29 -0.78
CA CYS A 134 16.82 -4.55 -2.02
C CYS A 134 16.54 -5.42 -3.24
N PHE A 135 15.85 -4.84 -4.21
CA PHE A 135 15.46 -5.49 -5.46
C PHE A 135 15.91 -4.64 -6.64
N ALA A 136 16.57 -5.25 -7.63
CA ALA A 136 16.89 -4.61 -8.90
C ALA A 136 15.93 -5.16 -9.96
N VAL A 137 15.08 -4.31 -10.52
CA VAL A 137 13.95 -4.73 -11.36
C VAL A 137 13.79 -3.95 -12.65
N SER A 138 13.28 -4.62 -13.68
CA SER A 138 12.79 -4.02 -14.91
C SER A 138 11.40 -4.58 -15.20
N SER A 139 10.39 -3.71 -15.15
CA SER A 139 9.02 -4.10 -15.51
C SER A 139 8.87 -4.34 -17.02
N GLU A 140 9.73 -3.72 -17.84
CA GLU A 140 9.73 -3.88 -19.30
C GLU A 140 10.24 -5.27 -19.70
N THR A 141 11.37 -5.69 -19.13
CA THR A 141 12.01 -6.98 -19.47
C THR A 141 11.57 -8.12 -18.56
N GLY A 142 10.86 -7.83 -17.47
CA GLY A 142 10.53 -8.79 -16.41
C GLY A 142 11.70 -9.15 -15.47
N LYS A 143 12.91 -8.66 -15.74
CA LYS A 143 14.11 -8.99 -14.96
C LYS A 143 13.93 -8.61 -13.50
N GLY A 144 14.16 -9.58 -12.61
CA GLY A 144 14.13 -9.40 -11.15
C GLY A 144 12.73 -9.24 -10.53
N VAL A 145 11.66 -9.11 -11.32
CA VAL A 145 10.29 -8.88 -10.81
C VAL A 145 9.83 -10.03 -9.90
N GLU A 146 10.06 -11.26 -10.32
CA GLU A 146 9.66 -12.46 -9.56
C GLU A 146 10.33 -12.56 -8.17
N SER A 147 11.49 -11.92 -7.97
CA SER A 147 12.16 -11.90 -6.66
C SER A 147 11.38 -11.14 -5.58
N LEU A 148 10.40 -10.31 -5.98
CA LEU A 148 9.53 -9.64 -5.02
C LEU A 148 8.41 -10.54 -4.49
N ARG A 149 8.03 -11.62 -5.17
CA ARG A 149 6.88 -12.45 -4.73
C ARG A 149 7.05 -13.00 -3.31
N PRO A 150 8.21 -13.58 -2.93
CA PRO A 150 8.41 -14.04 -1.56
C PRO A 150 8.39 -12.91 -0.53
N PHE A 151 8.83 -11.71 -0.92
CA PHE A 151 8.81 -10.54 -0.05
C PHE A 151 7.38 -10.09 0.25
N LEU A 152 6.52 -10.05 -0.78
CA LEU A 152 5.14 -9.56 -0.73
C LEU A 152 4.12 -10.56 -0.19
N LYS A 153 4.44 -11.85 -0.23
CA LYS A 153 3.52 -12.94 0.12
C LYS A 153 2.96 -12.76 1.54
N ASP A 154 1.63 -12.87 1.66
CA ASP A 154 0.87 -12.83 2.92
C ASP A 154 1.10 -11.57 3.77
N LYS A 155 1.43 -10.44 3.12
CA LYS A 155 1.76 -9.16 3.79
C LYS A 155 1.08 -7.97 3.15
N VAL A 156 0.71 -7.00 3.97
CA VAL A 156 0.22 -5.68 3.52
C VAL A 156 1.43 -4.81 3.17
N THR A 157 1.69 -4.63 1.87
CA THR A 157 2.79 -3.80 1.37
C THR A 157 2.30 -2.50 0.76
N VAL A 158 2.83 -1.37 1.23
CA VAL A 158 2.60 -0.06 0.62
C VAL A 158 3.72 0.26 -0.37
N PHE A 159 3.36 0.56 -1.62
CA PHE A 159 4.31 1.00 -2.65
C PHE A 159 4.41 2.53 -2.67
N THR A 160 5.61 3.07 -2.49
CA THR A 160 5.88 4.52 -2.53
C THR A 160 7.02 4.86 -3.48
N GLY A 161 7.20 6.14 -3.80
CA GLY A 161 8.22 6.63 -4.72
C GLY A 161 7.71 7.75 -5.62
N ASN A 162 8.62 8.43 -6.30
CA ASN A 162 8.30 9.56 -7.17
C ASN A 162 7.34 9.16 -8.32
N THR A 163 6.60 10.13 -8.85
CA THR A 163 5.87 9.93 -10.12
C THR A 163 6.87 9.56 -11.20
N GLY A 164 6.54 8.54 -12.01
CA GLY A 164 7.46 8.02 -13.04
C GLY A 164 8.49 7.01 -12.52
N ALA A 165 8.54 6.70 -11.22
CA ALA A 165 9.47 5.71 -10.67
C ALA A 165 9.14 4.25 -11.03
N GLY A 166 8.04 3.98 -11.74
CA GLY A 166 7.68 2.62 -12.20
C GLY A 166 6.78 1.81 -11.27
N LYS A 167 6.16 2.41 -10.23
CA LYS A 167 5.25 1.72 -9.29
C LYS A 167 4.12 0.95 -9.97
N SER A 168 3.31 1.62 -10.80
CA SER A 168 2.18 0.99 -11.50
C SER A 168 2.64 -0.07 -12.50
N SER A 169 3.75 0.16 -13.19
CA SER A 169 4.36 -0.81 -14.11
C SER A 169 4.83 -2.06 -13.37
N LEU A 170 5.42 -1.90 -12.18
CA LEU A 170 5.86 -3.02 -11.35
C LEU A 170 4.66 -3.81 -10.80
N LEU A 171 3.59 -3.13 -10.38
CA LEU A 171 2.35 -3.78 -9.96
C LEU A 171 1.72 -4.59 -11.11
N ASN A 172 1.63 -4.02 -12.31
CA ASN A 172 1.11 -4.75 -13.48
C ASN A 172 2.02 -5.93 -13.87
N ALA A 173 3.34 -5.83 -13.68
CA ALA A 173 4.25 -6.95 -13.95
C ALA A 173 4.08 -8.10 -12.94
N LEU A 174 3.77 -7.79 -11.68
CA LEU A 174 3.51 -8.78 -10.62
C LEU A 174 2.11 -9.40 -10.72
N TYR A 175 1.13 -8.55 -11.05
CA TYR A 175 -0.30 -8.82 -11.06
C TYR A 175 -0.94 -8.21 -12.33
N PRO A 176 -0.80 -8.89 -13.49
CA PRO A 176 -1.29 -8.39 -14.78
C PRO A 176 -2.79 -8.04 -14.81
N GLU A 177 -3.57 -8.70 -13.97
CA GLU A 177 -5.01 -8.49 -13.79
C GLU A 177 -5.37 -7.09 -13.25
N LEU A 178 -4.44 -6.39 -12.61
CA LEU A 178 -4.70 -5.05 -12.06
C LEU A 178 -4.88 -3.98 -13.14
N GLN A 179 -4.29 -4.17 -14.33
CA GLN A 179 -4.41 -3.28 -15.49
C GLN A 179 -4.30 -1.78 -15.15
N LEU A 180 -3.39 -1.41 -14.25
CA LEU A 180 -3.24 -0.04 -13.79
C LEU A 180 -2.76 0.84 -14.95
N VAL A 181 -3.26 2.08 -15.01
CA VAL A 181 -2.81 3.06 -16.01
C VAL A 181 -1.33 3.39 -15.80
N THR A 182 -0.51 3.13 -16.82
CA THR A 182 0.94 3.43 -16.86
C THR A 182 1.23 4.58 -17.84
N GLY A 183 2.10 5.54 -17.48
CA GLY A 183 2.46 6.70 -18.32
C GLY A 183 2.55 8.02 -17.53
N THR A 184 2.83 9.15 -18.21
CA THR A 184 3.08 10.48 -17.62
C THR A 184 1.87 11.16 -16.98
N VAL A 185 0.72 10.49 -16.85
CA VAL A 185 -0.45 11.05 -16.15
C VAL A 185 -1.09 10.00 -15.26
N SER A 186 -0.45 9.68 -14.13
CA SER A 186 -1.16 9.25 -12.93
C SER A 186 -1.73 10.47 -12.18
N GLN A 187 -2.38 11.41 -12.87
CA GLN A 187 -3.14 12.48 -12.18
C GLN A 187 -4.42 11.93 -11.53
N LYS A 188 -4.86 10.72 -11.90
CA LYS A 188 -6.06 10.09 -11.34
C LYS A 188 -5.86 9.36 -10.01
N LEU A 189 -4.62 9.21 -9.52
CA LEU A 189 -4.37 8.80 -8.13
C LEU A 189 -3.75 9.98 -7.35
N GLY A 190 -4.60 10.90 -6.89
CA GLY A 190 -4.31 11.62 -5.65
C GLY A 190 -3.98 13.12 -5.71
N ARG A 191 -4.20 13.83 -6.82
CA ARG A 191 -4.16 15.30 -6.84
C ARG A 191 -5.24 15.91 -7.74
N GLY A 192 -6.50 15.85 -7.30
CA GLY A 192 -7.59 16.66 -7.85
C GLY A 192 -8.36 17.31 -6.72
N ARG A 193 -8.65 18.60 -6.87
CA ARG A 193 -9.24 19.51 -5.87
C ARG A 193 -10.64 19.10 -5.39
N HIS A 194 -11.28 18.09 -5.99
CA HIS A 194 -12.51 17.43 -5.51
C HIS A 194 -12.62 15.99 -6.04
N THR A 195 -11.60 15.14 -5.87
CA THR A 195 -11.69 13.69 -6.22
C THR A 195 -11.44 12.80 -5.01
N THR A 196 -12.42 11.96 -4.67
CA THR A 196 -12.38 10.98 -3.59
C THR A 196 -11.16 10.06 -3.78
N ARG A 197 -10.21 10.13 -2.85
CA ARG A 197 -9.04 9.23 -2.84
C ARG A 197 -9.50 7.85 -2.44
N GLN A 198 -9.60 6.94 -3.42
CA GLN A 198 -9.82 5.53 -3.17
C GLN A 198 -8.54 4.90 -2.62
N VAL A 199 -8.68 4.16 -1.53
CA VAL A 199 -7.64 3.33 -0.93
C VAL A 199 -8.20 1.91 -0.94
N GLU A 200 -7.41 0.96 -1.45
CA GLU A 200 -7.80 -0.43 -1.65
C GLU A 200 -6.59 -1.34 -1.39
N LEU A 201 -6.84 -2.54 -0.84
CA LEU A 201 -5.88 -3.64 -0.69
C LEU A 201 -6.14 -4.71 -1.74
#